data_AF-A0A9P5Z5E2-F1
#
_entry.id   AF-A0A9P5Z5E2-F1
#
_cell.length_a   1.000
_cell.length_b   1.000
_cell.length_c   1.000
_cell.angle_alpha   90.00
_cell.angle_beta   90.00
_cell.angle_gamma   90.00
#
_symmetry.space_group_name_H-M   'P 1'
#
loop_
_entity.id
_entity.type
_entity.pdbx_description
1 polymer ?
#
loop_
_entity_poly.entity_id
_entity_poly.type
_entity_poly.pdbx_seq_one_letter_code
_entity_poly.pdbx_strand_id
1 'polypeptide(L)' 'MFSIKSLVYATVAALLVTQSYAVPSPQTSVTPVVHHCANGVDTCPKGWTCCGPLLVDVGGTCRLLGKGEVCIF' A
#
# COMPACT_ATOMS: atom_id res chain seq x y z
N MET A 1 53.71 6.86 17.48
CA MET A 1 52.67 7.43 18.36
C MET A 1 51.64 8.13 17.47
N PHE A 2 50.48 7.53 17.26
CA PHE A 2 49.42 8.14 16.45
C PHE A 2 48.79 9.29 17.25
N SER A 3 48.83 10.50 16.70
CA SER A 3 48.23 11.67 17.33
C SER A 3 46.71 11.49 17.41
N ILE A 4 46.10 11.82 18.55
CA ILE A 4 44.65 11.71 18.79
C ILE A 4 43.85 12.43 17.69
N LYS A 5 44.40 13.53 17.15
CA LYS A 5 43.83 14.25 16.01
C LYS A 5 43.71 13.37 14.76
N SER A 6 44.70 12.54 14.48
CA SER A 6 44.71 11.62 13.35
C SER A 6 43.68 10.50 13.50
N LEU A 7 43.43 10.06 14.74
CA LEU A 7 42.39 9.07 15.02
C LEU A 7 40.99 9.66 14.80
N VAL A 8 40.76 10.91 15.22
CA VAL A 8 39.49 11.62 15.01
C VAL A 8 39.22 11.86 13.53
N TYR A 9 40.23 12.25 12.74
CA TYR A 9 40.03 12.41 11.29
C TYR A 9 39.71 11.09 10.60
N ALA A 10 40.36 10.00 10.99
CA ALA A 10 40.11 8.68 10.41
C ALA A 10 38.70 8.16 10.73
N THR A 11 38.20 8.38 11.95
CA THR A 11 36.85 7.93 12.33
C THR A 11 35.75 8.77 11.68
N VAL A 12 35.93 10.09 11.58
CA VAL A 12 34.97 10.96 10.87
C VAL A 12 34.92 10.64 9.39
N ALA A 13 36.08 10.40 8.76
CA ALA A 13 36.14 9.99 7.36
C ALA A 13 35.44 8.64 7.13
N ALA A 14 35.62 7.65 8.01
CA ALA A 14 34.98 6.35 7.89
C ALA A 14 33.44 6.41 8.01
N LEU A 15 32.92 7.29 8.87
CA LEU A 15 31.47 7.45 9.08
C LEU A 15 30.76 8.13 7.90
N LEU A 16 31.48 8.96 7.12
CA LEU A 16 30.91 9.64 5.94
C LEU A 16 30.72 8.69 4.75
N VAL A 17 31.48 7.60 4.68
CA VAL A 17 31.47 6.67 3.53
C VAL A 17 30.32 5.65 3.61
N THR A 18 29.73 5.45 4.79
CA THR A 18 28.69 4.40 5.01
C THR A 18 27.27 4.83 4.66
N GLN A 19 27.04 6.07 4.17
CA GLN A 19 25.69 6.63 3.98
C GLN A 19 25.04 6.36 2.60
N SER A 20 25.50 5.36 1.86
CA SER A 20 24.91 5.02 0.56
C SER A 20 24.22 3.66 0.64
N TYR A 21 23.12 3.50 -0.11
CA TYR A 21 22.28 2.29 -0.22
C TYR A 21 21.13 2.13 0.81
N ALA A 22 20.42 3.21 1.13
CA ALA A 22 18.98 3.07 1.36
C ALA A 22 18.31 2.87 -0.02
N VAL A 23 18.21 1.61 -0.47
CA VAL A 23 17.41 1.28 -1.66
C VAL A 23 15.94 1.53 -1.27
N PRO A 24 15.18 2.39 -1.97
CA PRO A 24 13.77 2.53 -1.70
C PRO A 24 13.12 1.15 -1.81
N SER A 25 12.53 0.68 -0.72
CA SER A 25 11.72 -0.52 -0.76
C SER A 25 10.64 -0.28 -1.82
N PRO A 26 10.47 -1.17 -2.81
CA PRO A 26 9.38 -1.04 -3.76
C PRO A 26 8.09 -1.05 -2.93
N GLN A 27 7.43 0.11 -2.88
CA GLN A 27 6.06 0.19 -2.43
C GLN A 27 5.25 -0.51 -3.51
N THR A 28 5.09 -1.82 -3.38
CA THR A 28 4.01 -2.53 -4.05
C THR A 28 2.75 -1.90 -3.47
N SER A 29 2.25 -0.86 -4.15
CA SER A 29 0.99 -0.22 -3.80
C SER A 29 -0.11 -1.22 -4.17
N VAL A 30 -0.23 -2.27 -3.36
CA VAL A 30 -1.39 -3.15 -3.32
C VAL A 30 -2.46 -2.42 -2.54
N THR A 31 -2.80 -1.20 -2.96
CA THR A 31 -4.12 -0.67 -2.68
C THR A 31 -4.99 -1.28 -3.77
N PRO A 32 -5.71 -2.38 -3.50
CA PRO A 32 -6.62 -2.93 -4.50
C PRO A 32 -7.58 -1.81 -4.91
N VAL A 33 -7.74 -1.61 -6.21
CA VAL A 33 -8.73 -0.66 -6.72
C VAL A 33 -10.08 -1.12 -6.19
N VAL A 34 -10.67 -0.35 -5.28
CA VAL A 34 -11.99 -0.64 -4.71
C VAL A 34 -13.03 -0.06 -5.65
N HIS A 35 -13.83 -0.93 -6.26
CA HIS A 35 -14.94 -0.52 -7.10
C HIS A 35 -16.20 -0.37 -6.26
N HIS A 36 -16.79 0.81 -6.24
CA HIS A 36 -18.04 1.08 -5.55
C HIS A 36 -19.26 0.80 -6.44
N CYS A 37 -20.43 0.64 -5.82
CA CYS A 37 -21.68 0.35 -6.52
C CYS A 37 -22.89 0.78 -5.70
N ALA A 38 -24.07 0.91 -6.30
CA ALA A 38 -25.31 1.26 -5.61
C ALA A 38 -25.28 2.61 -4.85
N ASN A 39 -24.49 3.55 -5.35
CA ASN A 39 -24.44 4.96 -4.92
C ASN A 39 -25.18 5.91 -5.88
N GLY A 40 -26.02 5.36 -6.76
CA GLY A 40 -26.78 6.11 -7.77
C GLY A 40 -26.01 6.42 -9.07
N VAL A 41 -24.70 6.16 -9.12
CA VAL A 41 -23.85 6.45 -10.29
C VAL A 41 -23.09 5.21 -10.75
N ASP A 42 -22.50 4.46 -9.82
CA ASP A 42 -21.59 3.37 -10.12
C ASP A 42 -22.30 2.01 -10.18
N THR A 43 -21.86 1.20 -11.15
CA THR A 43 -22.32 -0.19 -11.34
C THR A 43 -21.12 -1.12 -11.41
N CYS A 44 -21.25 -2.33 -10.85
CA CYS A 44 -20.18 -3.30 -10.87
C CYS A 44 -19.86 -3.81 -12.30
N PRO A 45 -18.57 -4.10 -12.58
CA PRO A 45 -18.18 -4.77 -13.82
C PRO A 45 -18.85 -6.13 -13.98
N LYS A 46 -18.89 -6.64 -15.22
CA LYS A 46 -19.49 -7.96 -15.51
C LYS A 46 -18.83 -9.08 -14.68
N GLY A 47 -19.64 -9.90 -14.04
CA GLY A 47 -19.20 -11.02 -13.20
C GLY A 47 -18.91 -10.65 -11.74
N TRP A 48 -18.98 -9.36 -11.39
CA TRP A 48 -18.85 -8.89 -10.02
C TRP A 48 -20.23 -8.70 -9.38
N THR A 49 -20.30 -8.91 -8.07
CA THR A 49 -21.52 -8.71 -7.28
C THR A 49 -21.34 -7.49 -6.38
N CYS A 50 -22.35 -6.63 -6.30
CA CYS A 50 -22.35 -5.50 -5.38
C CYS A 50 -22.64 -6.00 -3.96
N CYS A 51 -21.71 -5.77 -3.05
CA CYS A 51 -21.73 -6.32 -1.69
C CYS A 51 -21.76 -5.20 -0.64
N GLY A 52 -22.49 -5.48 0.44
CA GLY A 52 -22.79 -4.49 1.48
C GLY A 52 -21.68 -4.27 2.50
N PRO A 53 -21.85 -3.29 3.40
CA PRO A 53 -23.10 -2.56 3.65
C PRO A 53 -23.45 -1.52 2.58
N LEU A 54 -24.71 -1.47 2.15
CA LEU A 54 -25.22 -0.47 1.21
C LEU A 54 -25.61 0.81 1.95
N LEU A 55 -24.64 1.68 2.19
CA LEU A 55 -24.85 2.96 2.86
C LEU A 55 -25.45 3.99 1.89
N VAL A 56 -26.42 4.78 2.36
CA VAL A 56 -26.97 5.90 1.57
C VAL A 56 -25.83 6.85 1.18
N ASP A 57 -25.80 7.24 -0.09
CA ASP A 57 -24.77 8.11 -0.72
C ASP A 57 -23.35 7.52 -0.87
N VAL A 58 -23.04 6.39 -0.25
CA VAL A 58 -21.72 5.71 -0.37
C VAL A 58 -21.80 4.44 -1.20
N GLY A 59 -22.92 3.73 -1.10
CA GLY A 59 -23.13 2.45 -1.76
C GLY A 59 -22.30 1.31 -1.16
N GLY A 60 -22.23 0.20 -1.89
CA GLY A 60 -21.47 -0.99 -1.54
C GLY A 60 -20.11 -1.06 -2.24
N THR A 61 -19.51 -2.24 -2.16
CA THR A 61 -18.26 -2.58 -2.86
C THR A 61 -18.47 -3.77 -3.77
N CYS A 62 -17.97 -3.70 -4.99
CA CYS A 62 -17.99 -4.81 -5.93
C CYS A 62 -17.01 -5.89 -5.49
N ARG A 63 -17.46 -7.15 -5.46
CA ARG A 63 -16.63 -8.31 -5.17
C ARG A 63 -16.87 -9.44 -6.19
N LEU A 64 -15.80 -10.11 -6.59
CA LEU A 64 -15.89 -11.40 -7.29
C LEU A 64 -16.24 -12.49 -6.27
N LEU A 65 -17.34 -13.20 -6.51
CA LEU A 65 -17.76 -14.30 -5.65
C LEU A 65 -17.21 -15.63 -6.16
N GLY A 66 -16.65 -16.41 -5.24
CA GLY A 66 -16.34 -17.81 -5.48
C GLY A 66 -17.61 -18.67 -5.61
N LYS A 67 -17.43 -19.93 -5.99
CA LYS A 67 -18.54 -20.89 -6.06
C LYS A 67 -19.17 -21.08 -4.67
N GLY A 68 -20.43 -20.68 -4.53
CA GLY A 68 -21.19 -20.81 -3.29
C GLY A 68 -20.97 -19.68 -2.28
N GLU A 69 -20.16 -18.66 -2.60
CA GLU A 69 -20.12 -17.44 -1.80
C GLU A 69 -21.33 -16.57 -2.12
N VAL A 70 -21.90 -15.96 -1.08
CA VAL A 70 -22.97 -14.97 -1.18
C VAL A 70 -22.58 -13.74 -0.37
N CYS A 71 -23.07 -12.58 -0.79
CA CYS A 71 -22.83 -11.36 -0.04
C CYS A 71 -23.89 -11.15 1.03
N ILE A 72 -23.44 -10.65 2.17
CA ILE A 72 -24.29 -10.14 3.24
C ILE A 72 -24.47 -8.65 2.94
N PHE A 73 -25.72 -8.21 2.86
CA PHE A 73 -26.10 -6.85 2.47
C PHE A 73 -26.10 -5.91 3.68
#